data_AF-A0A836G8A1-F1
#
_entry.id   AF-A0A836G8A1-F1
#
_cell.length_a   1.000
_cell.length_b   1.000
_cell.length_c   1.000
_cell.angle_alpha   90.00
_cell.angle_beta   90.00
_cell.angle_gamma   90.00
#
_symmetry.space_group_name_H-M   'P 1'
#
loop_
_entity.id
_entity.type
_entity.pdbx_description
1 polymer ?
#
loop_
_entity_poly.entity_id
_entity_poly.type
_entity_poly.pdbx_seq_one_letter_code
_entity_poly.pdbx_strand_id
1 'polypeptide(L)'
;MLRYISAQKIAVACAAPLRTGPSVINALHHYTQSTLCVPVRHKASTIRIANRKKVEMFVGKRYHLPTRLRVAAPDIAAEWDHEKNPMHLYPDIVSIGYMYPVYWKCRECANSYQMSVEKRVVRGGGCPVCEDRELNRSIALNTAVMDNGAAHSREADALSDGVRPPLLLPGEENRALRPKRSTILSLRTKY
;
A
#
# COMPACT_ATOMS: atom_id res chain seq x y z
N MET A 1 -23.00 -8.67 -22.59
CA MET A 1 -23.51 -10.06 -22.51
C MET A 1 -22.89 -10.75 -21.29
N LEU A 2 -23.58 -10.70 -20.15
CA LEU A 2 -23.17 -11.37 -18.91
C LEU A 2 -23.78 -12.77 -18.89
N ARG A 3 -22.97 -13.82 -19.02
CA ARG A 3 -23.44 -15.20 -18.84
C ARG A 3 -23.34 -15.58 -17.37
N TYR A 4 -24.51 -15.70 -16.75
CA TYR A 4 -24.76 -16.35 -15.46
C TYR A 4 -24.22 -17.79 -15.51
N ILE A 5 -23.32 -18.16 -14.60
CA ILE A 5 -22.94 -19.58 -14.42
C ILE A 5 -23.65 -20.11 -13.19
N SER A 6 -24.53 -21.06 -13.48
CA SER A 6 -25.41 -21.83 -12.62
C SER A 6 -24.73 -22.37 -11.35
N ALA A 7 -25.37 -22.18 -10.20
CA ALA A 7 -25.09 -22.94 -8.99
C ALA A 7 -25.54 -24.40 -9.19
N GLN A 8 -24.62 -25.36 -9.20
CA GLN A 8 -24.96 -26.78 -9.20
C GLN A 8 -25.24 -27.23 -7.76
N LYS A 9 -26.45 -27.76 -7.55
CA LYS A 9 -26.91 -28.38 -6.31
C LYS A 9 -26.02 -29.57 -5.95
N ILE A 10 -25.69 -29.69 -4.67
CA ILE A 10 -24.96 -30.81 -4.07
C ILE A 10 -25.87 -32.04 -4.13
N ALA A 11 -25.53 -33.05 -4.95
CA ALA A 11 -26.16 -34.37 -4.89
C ALA A 11 -25.29 -35.27 -4.01
N VAL A 12 -25.87 -35.74 -2.89
CA VAL A 12 -25.27 -36.76 -2.04
C VAL A 12 -25.51 -38.10 -2.72
N ALA A 13 -24.47 -38.69 -3.32
CA ALA A 13 -24.53 -40.03 -3.89
C ALA A 13 -24.18 -41.06 -2.81
N CYS A 14 -25.19 -41.70 -2.21
CA CYS A 14 -25.00 -42.91 -1.41
C CYS A 14 -24.99 -44.13 -2.35
N ALA A 15 -23.88 -44.85 -2.43
CA ALA A 15 -23.81 -46.11 -3.14
C ALA A 15 -24.58 -47.19 -2.37
N ALA A 16 -25.61 -47.78 -2.98
CA ALA A 16 -26.34 -48.91 -2.43
C ALA A 16 -25.57 -50.23 -2.70
N PRO A 17 -25.44 -51.15 -1.74
CA PRO A 17 -24.85 -52.45 -1.99
C PRO A 17 -25.86 -53.36 -2.72
N LEU A 18 -25.35 -54.13 -3.69
CA LEU A 18 -26.09 -55.12 -4.47
C LEU A 18 -26.68 -56.19 -3.53
N ARG A 19 -27.98 -56.43 -3.67
CA ARG A 19 -28.75 -57.39 -2.87
C ARG A 19 -28.67 -58.78 -3.52
N THR A 20 -28.00 -59.74 -2.88
CA THR A 20 -28.11 -61.16 -3.21
C THR A 20 -28.63 -61.94 -1.99
N GLY A 21 -29.84 -62.51 -2.14
CA GLY A 21 -30.33 -63.75 -1.49
C GLY A 21 -30.57 -63.77 0.03
N PRO A 22 -31.67 -64.39 0.54
CA PRO A 22 -31.95 -64.49 1.96
C PRO A 22 -31.37 -65.76 2.58
N SER A 23 -30.78 -65.67 3.77
CA SER A 23 -30.71 -66.80 4.70
C SER A 23 -30.71 -66.27 6.14
N VAL A 24 -31.46 -66.97 6.98
CA VAL A 24 -31.94 -66.58 8.31
C VAL A 24 -31.00 -67.13 9.37
N ILE A 25 -30.27 -66.31 10.15
CA ILE A 25 -29.95 -66.57 11.59
C ILE A 25 -29.62 -65.22 12.30
N ASN A 26 -30.23 -65.01 13.47
CA ASN A 26 -30.01 -63.95 14.46
C ASN A 26 -28.54 -63.79 14.91
N ALA A 27 -28.08 -62.55 15.14
CA ALA A 27 -27.43 -62.11 16.39
C ALA A 27 -27.02 -60.62 16.30
N LEU A 28 -27.36 -59.88 17.36
CA LEU A 28 -27.05 -58.48 17.60
C LEU A 28 -25.54 -58.20 17.58
N HIS A 29 -25.07 -57.47 16.58
CA HIS A 29 -23.90 -56.61 16.71
C HIS A 29 -24.26 -55.25 16.11
N HIS A 30 -24.65 -54.30 16.98
CA HIS A 30 -24.61 -52.87 16.65
C HIS A 30 -23.13 -52.44 16.58
N TYR A 31 -22.42 -52.90 15.56
CA TYR A 31 -21.17 -52.28 15.18
C TYR A 31 -21.52 -51.03 14.38
N THR A 32 -21.61 -49.90 15.07
CA THR A 32 -21.70 -48.59 14.43
C THR A 32 -20.45 -48.42 13.59
N GLN A 33 -20.56 -48.73 12.30
CA GLN A 33 -19.57 -48.32 11.32
C GLN A 33 -19.60 -46.78 11.32
N SER A 34 -18.74 -46.21 12.14
CA SER A 34 -18.31 -44.82 12.04
C SER A 34 -17.71 -44.66 10.65
N THR A 35 -18.56 -44.32 9.68
CA THR A 35 -18.15 -43.92 8.35
C THR A 35 -17.38 -42.62 8.53
N LEU A 36 -16.05 -42.72 8.53
CA LEU A 36 -15.17 -41.56 8.47
C LEU A 36 -15.45 -40.87 7.13
N CYS A 37 -16.32 -39.85 7.16
CA CYS A 37 -16.53 -38.96 6.03
C CYS A 37 -15.24 -38.17 5.81
N VAL A 38 -14.32 -38.71 5.01
CA VAL A 38 -13.18 -37.95 4.52
C VAL A 38 -13.74 -36.95 3.50
N PRO A 39 -13.63 -35.63 3.72
CA PRO A 39 -14.16 -34.66 2.77
C PRO A 39 -13.41 -34.82 1.45
N VAL A 40 -14.15 -35.14 0.38
CA VAL A 40 -13.62 -35.15 -0.98
C VAL A 40 -13.25 -33.71 -1.33
N ARG A 41 -11.96 -33.38 -1.29
CA ARG A 41 -11.46 -32.07 -1.71
C ARG A 41 -11.56 -31.97 -3.23
N HIS A 42 -12.53 -31.22 -3.72
CA HIS A 42 -12.57 -30.84 -5.13
C HIS A 42 -11.37 -29.93 -5.48
N LYS A 43 -10.90 -30.01 -6.73
CA LYS A 43 -9.85 -29.10 -7.23
C LYS A 43 -10.32 -27.66 -7.06
N ALA A 44 -9.45 -26.80 -6.54
CA ALA A 44 -9.78 -25.38 -6.39
C ALA A 44 -10.11 -24.75 -7.75
N SER A 45 -11.19 -23.96 -7.80
CA SER A 45 -11.55 -23.19 -8.98
C SER A 45 -10.42 -22.23 -9.35
N THR A 46 -10.15 -22.06 -10.64
CA THR A 46 -9.06 -21.21 -11.13
C THR A 46 -9.57 -20.10 -12.04
N ILE A 47 -8.91 -18.95 -12.00
CA ILE A 47 -9.15 -17.80 -12.88
C ILE A 47 -7.90 -17.50 -13.72
N ARG A 48 -8.09 -16.97 -14.93
CA ARG A 48 -7.01 -16.44 -15.76
C ARG A 48 -6.87 -14.95 -15.52
N ILE A 49 -5.69 -14.51 -15.08
CA ILE A 49 -5.35 -13.11 -14.95
C ILE A 49 -4.67 -12.63 -16.24
N ALA A 50 -5.22 -11.57 -16.83
CA ALA A 50 -4.77 -10.99 -18.10
C ALA A 50 -4.58 -12.05 -19.20
N ASN A 51 -5.48 -13.03 -19.26
CA ASN A 51 -5.48 -14.17 -20.19
C ASN A 51 -4.20 -15.03 -20.22
N ARG A 52 -3.23 -14.79 -19.33
CA ARG A 52 -1.92 -15.45 -19.32
C ARG A 52 -1.71 -16.31 -18.07
N LYS A 53 -1.91 -15.75 -16.87
CA LYS A 53 -1.58 -16.43 -15.60
C LYS A 53 -2.80 -17.14 -15.03
N LYS A 54 -2.77 -18.48 -14.95
CA LYS A 54 -3.79 -19.27 -14.23
C LYS A 54 -3.47 -19.23 -12.74
N VAL A 55 -4.40 -18.74 -11.93
CA VAL A 55 -4.26 -18.66 -10.47
C VAL A 55 -5.50 -19.24 -9.80
N GLU A 56 -5.34 -19.68 -8.56
CA GLU A 56 -6.46 -20.07 -7.72
C GLU A 56 -7.43 -18.87 -7.55
N MET A 57 -8.73 -19.13 -7.58
CA MET A 57 -9.76 -18.10 -7.68
C MET A 57 -9.75 -17.14 -6.50
N PHE A 58 -9.58 -17.64 -5.28
CA PHE A 58 -9.51 -16.80 -4.08
C PHE A 58 -8.32 -15.84 -4.13
N VAL A 59 -7.13 -16.31 -4.48
CA VAL A 59 -5.95 -15.44 -4.66
C VAL A 59 -6.16 -14.45 -5.82
N GLY A 60 -6.75 -14.93 -6.92
CA GLY A 60 -7.03 -14.13 -8.10
C GLY A 60 -7.94 -12.93 -7.82
N LYS A 61 -9.08 -13.19 -7.18
CA LYS A 61 -10.07 -12.16 -6.85
C LYS A 61 -9.60 -11.23 -5.73
N ARG A 62 -8.92 -11.75 -4.71
CA ARG A 62 -8.53 -10.98 -3.53
C ARG A 62 -7.32 -10.08 -3.77
N TYR A 63 -6.33 -10.57 -4.52
CA TYR A 63 -5.07 -9.84 -4.70
C TYR A 63 -4.83 -9.45 -6.15
N HIS A 64 -4.95 -10.38 -7.11
CA HIS A 64 -4.48 -10.10 -8.46
C HIS A 64 -5.34 -9.12 -9.25
N LEU A 65 -6.67 -9.18 -9.16
CA LEU A 65 -7.54 -8.26 -9.90
C LEU A 65 -7.50 -6.81 -9.36
N PRO A 66 -7.68 -6.56 -8.05
CA PRO A 66 -7.74 -5.19 -7.55
C PRO A 66 -6.39 -4.47 -7.57
N THR A 67 -5.27 -5.20 -7.51
CA THR A 67 -3.93 -4.59 -7.46
C THR A 67 -3.33 -4.28 -8.82
N ARG A 68 -4.07 -4.47 -9.94
CA ARG A 68 -3.59 -4.11 -11.27
C ARG A 68 -3.51 -2.61 -11.43
N LEU A 69 -2.45 -2.13 -12.07
CA LEU A 69 -2.20 -0.70 -12.23
C LEU A 69 -3.39 0.02 -12.88
N ARG A 70 -3.98 -0.54 -13.96
CA ARG A 70 -5.18 0.05 -14.59
C ARG A 70 -6.38 0.17 -13.64
N VAL A 71 -6.57 -0.81 -12.74
CA VAL A 71 -7.72 -0.88 -11.83
C VAL A 71 -7.50 -0.02 -10.59
N ALA A 72 -6.31 -0.10 -10.00
CA ALA A 72 -5.98 0.56 -8.75
C ALA A 72 -5.66 2.06 -8.92
N ALA A 73 -5.06 2.45 -10.05
CA ALA A 73 -4.63 3.82 -10.31
C ALA A 73 -4.77 4.17 -11.80
N PRO A 74 -6.00 4.44 -12.29
CA PRO A 74 -6.27 4.72 -13.70
C PRO A 74 -5.56 6.00 -14.21
N ASP A 75 -5.43 7.01 -13.36
CA ASP A 75 -4.79 8.29 -13.74
C ASP A 75 -3.31 8.10 -14.04
N ILE A 76 -2.62 7.37 -13.16
CA ILE A 76 -1.20 7.01 -13.32
C ILE A 76 -1.04 6.06 -14.50
N ALA A 77 -1.94 5.10 -14.69
CA ALA A 77 -1.90 4.16 -15.81
C ALA A 77 -1.92 4.84 -17.18
N ALA A 78 -2.55 6.02 -17.30
CA ALA A 78 -2.58 6.79 -18.54
C ALA A 78 -1.29 7.59 -18.80
N GLU A 79 -0.36 7.65 -17.84
CA GLU A 79 1.00 8.18 -18.04
C GLU A 79 1.99 7.11 -18.51
N TRP A 80 1.51 5.91 -18.85
CA TRP A 80 2.38 4.82 -19.31
C TRP A 80 3.01 5.13 -20.66
N ASP A 81 4.33 5.00 -20.78
CA ASP A 81 5.03 5.18 -22.04
C ASP A 81 4.98 3.87 -22.87
N HIS A 82 4.09 3.80 -23.85
CA HIS A 82 3.93 2.63 -24.72
C HIS A 82 5.06 2.45 -25.74
N GLU A 83 5.83 3.50 -26.03
CA GLU A 83 6.91 3.46 -27.04
C GLU A 83 8.20 2.93 -26.43
N LYS A 84 8.53 3.35 -25.19
CA LYS A 84 9.76 2.94 -24.51
C LYS A 84 9.63 1.64 -23.74
N ASN A 85 8.43 1.31 -23.23
CA ASN A 85 8.24 0.07 -22.50
C ASN A 85 8.08 -1.13 -23.45
N PRO A 86 8.54 -2.32 -23.05
CA PRO A 86 8.34 -3.53 -23.84
C PRO A 86 6.86 -3.83 -24.09
N MET A 87 6.49 -4.26 -25.31
CA MET A 87 5.11 -4.58 -25.69
C MET A 87 4.43 -5.63 -24.78
N HIS A 88 5.23 -6.51 -24.16
CA HIS A 88 4.71 -7.52 -23.24
C HIS A 88 4.40 -7.00 -21.84
N LEU A 89 4.72 -5.73 -21.53
CA LEU A 89 4.49 -4.98 -20.28
C LEU A 89 3.46 -3.86 -20.51
N TYR A 90 2.32 -3.93 -19.83
CA TYR A 90 1.23 -2.95 -19.97
C TYR A 90 0.41 -2.83 -18.68
N PRO A 91 -0.33 -1.73 -18.46
CA PRO A 91 -0.98 -1.44 -17.17
C PRO A 91 -1.98 -2.49 -16.65
N ASP A 92 -2.52 -3.36 -17.50
CA ASP A 92 -3.44 -4.44 -17.08
C ASP A 92 -2.73 -5.65 -16.47
N ILE A 93 -1.46 -5.86 -16.81
CA ILE A 93 -0.68 -6.98 -16.27
C ILE A 93 0.22 -6.57 -15.11
N VAL A 94 0.60 -5.30 -15.03
CA VAL A 94 1.50 -4.83 -13.99
C VAL A 94 0.71 -4.56 -12.72
N SER A 95 1.23 -5.02 -11.59
CA SER A 95 0.67 -4.74 -10.27
C SER A 95 1.24 -3.44 -9.69
N ILE A 96 0.51 -2.78 -8.81
CA ILE A 96 0.98 -1.58 -8.10
C ILE A 96 2.29 -1.80 -7.32
N GLY A 97 2.58 -3.02 -6.87
CA GLY A 97 3.81 -3.38 -6.17
C GLY A 97 5.00 -3.72 -7.08
N TYR A 98 4.93 -3.41 -8.38
CA TYR A 98 6.01 -3.75 -9.31
C TYR A 98 7.23 -2.85 -9.09
N MET A 99 8.34 -3.46 -8.66
CA MET A 99 9.54 -2.75 -8.22
C MET A 99 10.55 -2.46 -9.33
N TYR A 100 10.42 -3.11 -10.50
CA TYR A 100 11.33 -2.84 -11.61
C TYR A 100 11.01 -1.47 -12.25
N PRO A 101 12.05 -0.75 -12.71
CA PRO A 101 11.87 0.55 -13.35
C PRO A 101 11.14 0.38 -14.68
N VAL A 102 10.14 1.23 -14.90
CA VAL A 102 9.38 1.33 -16.15
C VAL A 102 9.38 2.79 -16.60
N TYR A 103 9.13 3.01 -17.88
CA TYR A 103 9.07 4.35 -18.44
C TYR A 103 7.68 4.96 -18.27
N TRP A 104 7.66 6.20 -17.79
CA TRP A 104 6.47 7.03 -17.66
C TRP A 104 6.63 8.27 -18.53
N LYS A 105 5.53 8.72 -19.12
CA LYS A 105 5.45 9.96 -19.90
C LYS A 105 4.62 10.97 -19.11
N CYS A 106 5.28 12.02 -18.63
CA CYS A 106 4.61 13.07 -17.87
C CYS A 106 3.56 13.79 -18.73
N ARG A 107 2.37 14.04 -18.20
CA ARG A 107 1.33 14.82 -18.90
C ARG A 107 1.65 16.31 -18.99
N GLU A 108 2.37 16.85 -18.01
CA GLU A 108 2.66 18.28 -17.92
C GLU A 108 3.85 18.69 -18.79
N CYS A 109 4.96 17.96 -18.69
CA CYS A 109 6.20 18.30 -19.40
C CYS A 109 6.50 17.41 -20.61
N ALA A 110 5.66 16.41 -20.91
CA ALA A 110 5.83 15.43 -21.99
C ALA A 110 7.16 14.64 -21.98
N ASN A 111 8.00 14.81 -20.94
CA ASN A 111 9.26 14.09 -20.80
C ASN A 111 9.01 12.66 -20.34
N SER A 112 9.74 11.73 -20.94
CA SER A 112 9.78 10.35 -20.46
C SER A 112 10.84 10.18 -19.38
N TYR A 113 10.51 9.51 -18.29
CA TYR A 113 11.44 9.21 -17.19
C TYR A 113 11.22 7.80 -16.66
N GLN A 114 12.25 7.26 -16.01
CA GLN A 114 12.20 5.92 -15.42
C GLN A 114 11.82 5.99 -13.95
N MET A 115 10.84 5.19 -13.54
CA MET A 115 10.48 5.00 -12.14
C MET A 115 9.80 3.66 -11.94
N SER A 116 9.96 3.02 -10.77
CA SER A 116 9.19 1.81 -10.46
C SER A 116 7.72 2.15 -10.21
N VAL A 117 6.83 1.19 -10.49
CA VAL A 117 5.38 1.37 -10.25
C VAL A 117 5.09 1.51 -8.76
N GLU A 118 5.78 0.74 -7.92
CA GLU A 118 5.66 0.83 -6.46
C GLU A 118 6.05 2.23 -5.95
N LYS A 119 7.15 2.81 -6.44
CA LYS A 119 7.53 4.18 -6.06
C LYS A 119 6.51 5.22 -6.56
N ARG A 120 5.98 5.05 -7.77
CA ARG A 120 5.01 5.99 -8.37
C ARG A 120 3.65 5.96 -7.68
N VAL A 121 3.12 4.76 -7.42
CA VAL A 121 1.74 4.57 -6.91
C VAL A 121 1.71 4.51 -5.38
N VAL A 122 2.60 3.75 -4.76
CA VAL A 122 2.54 3.49 -3.30
C VAL A 122 3.27 4.57 -2.52
N ARG A 123 4.44 5.02 -3.00
CA ARG A 123 5.23 6.07 -2.33
C ARG A 123 4.90 7.49 -2.81
N GLY A 124 4.12 7.62 -3.88
CA GLY A 124 3.68 8.91 -4.42
C GLY A 124 4.77 9.72 -5.13
N GLY A 125 5.71 9.07 -5.81
CA GLY A 125 6.73 9.78 -6.61
C GLY A 125 6.13 10.49 -7.85
N GLY A 126 6.69 11.64 -8.21
CA GLY A 126 6.28 12.45 -9.36
C GLY A 126 7.25 12.39 -10.54
N CYS A 127 7.13 13.37 -11.44
CA CYS A 127 8.09 13.55 -12.52
C CYS A 127 9.31 14.32 -12.00
N PRO A 128 10.54 13.80 -12.13
CA PRO A 128 11.73 14.46 -11.60
C PRO A 128 11.93 15.85 -12.22
N VAL A 129 11.60 16.02 -13.50
CA VAL A 129 11.74 17.31 -14.19
C VAL A 129 10.75 18.35 -13.65
N CYS A 130 9.51 17.94 -13.33
CA CYS A 130 8.52 18.84 -12.74
C CYS A 130 8.89 19.19 -11.29
N GLU A 131 9.36 18.20 -10.52
CA GLU A 131 9.82 18.40 -9.14
C GLU A 131 11.00 19.39 -9.09
N ASP A 132 12.00 19.22 -9.95
CA ASP A 132 13.16 20.13 -10.01
C ASP A 132 12.76 21.54 -10.44
N ARG A 133 11.81 21.67 -11.37
CA ARG A 133 11.30 22.99 -11.81
C ARG A 133 10.58 23.71 -10.68
N GLU A 134 9.76 23.01 -9.92
CA GLU A 134 9.03 23.59 -8.79
C GLU A 134 9.98 23.95 -7.65
N LEU A 135 10.97 23.10 -7.36
CA LEU A 135 11.98 23.38 -6.35
C LEU A 135 12.77 24.64 -6.70
N ASN A 136 13.27 24.77 -7.93
CA ASN A 136 13.99 25.95 -8.38
C ASN A 136 13.14 27.23 -8.30
N ARG A 137 11.85 27.14 -8.64
CA ARG A 137 10.91 28.25 -8.48
C ARG A 137 10.78 28.64 -7.01
N SER A 138 10.64 27.67 -6.10
CA SER A 138 10.49 27.93 -4.67
C SER A 138 11.75 28.60 -4.07
N ILE A 139 12.93 28.18 -4.50
CA ILE A 139 14.21 28.76 -4.06
C ILE A 139 14.31 30.22 -4.53
N ALA A 140 14.02 30.48 -5.81
CA ALA A 140 14.07 31.83 -6.38
C ALA A 140 13.09 32.80 -5.69
N LEU A 141 11.89 32.32 -5.32
CA LEU A 141 10.93 33.11 -4.55
C LEU A 141 11.45 33.43 -3.15
N ASN A 142 12.01 32.43 -2.45
CA ASN A 142 12.55 32.62 -1.11
C ASN A 142 13.75 33.59 -1.09
N THR A 143 14.65 33.53 -2.07
CA THR A 143 15.78 34.48 -2.17
C THR A 143 15.30 35.91 -2.40
N ALA A 144 14.29 36.11 -3.25
CA ALA A 144 13.71 37.43 -3.49
C ALA A 144 13.06 38.04 -2.23
N VAL A 145 12.54 37.21 -1.31
CA VAL A 145 12.01 37.68 -0.02
C VAL A 145 13.14 38.11 0.92
N MET A 146 14.28 37.42 0.93
CA MET A 146 15.41 37.74 1.82
C MET A 146 16.13 39.02 1.40
N ASP A 147 16.24 39.30 0.09
CA ASP A 147 16.88 40.53 -0.41
C ASP A 147 16.07 41.81 -0.07
N ASN A 148 14.76 41.69 0.14
CA ASN A 148 13.90 42.81 0.56
C ASN A 148 13.97 43.12 2.07
N GLY A 149 14.55 42.24 2.89
CA GLY A 149 14.69 42.43 4.34
C GLY A 149 15.98 43.15 4.77
N ALA A 150 17.00 43.23 3.90
CA ALA A 150 18.30 43.84 4.22
C ALA A 150 18.31 45.38 4.15
N ALA A 151 17.23 46.00 3.67
CA ALA A 151 17.16 47.46 3.49
C ALA A 151 16.74 48.25 4.75
N HIS A 152 16.41 47.59 5.87
CA HIS A 152 15.87 48.27 7.06
C HIS A 152 16.81 48.45 8.26
N SER A 153 18.11 48.18 8.14
CA SER A 153 19.07 48.32 9.25
C SER A 153 20.09 49.45 9.04
N ARG A 154 19.63 50.69 8.88
CA ARG A 154 20.44 51.91 9.04
C ARG A 154 19.59 53.06 9.58
N GLU A 155 19.23 52.98 10.85
CA GLU A 155 18.78 54.07 11.75
C GLU A 155 18.50 53.35 13.09
N ALA A 156 19.12 53.62 14.24
CA ALA A 156 19.75 54.84 14.72
C ALA A 156 20.92 54.51 15.65
N ASP A 157 21.99 55.29 15.50
CA ASP A 157 22.98 55.51 16.55
C ASP A 157 22.45 56.57 17.55
N ALA A 158 22.93 56.43 18.79
CA ALA A 158 23.14 57.46 19.82
C ALA A 158 22.17 57.54 21.03
N LEU A 159 22.77 57.16 22.18
CA LEU A 159 22.64 57.71 23.54
C LEU A 159 21.31 57.59 24.30
N SER A 160 21.29 56.77 25.36
CA SER A 160 21.41 57.27 26.74
C SER A 160 21.43 56.14 27.78
N ASP A 161 22.41 56.20 28.67
CA ASP A 161 22.39 55.81 30.09
C ASP A 161 21.98 54.38 30.49
N GLY A 162 23.01 53.57 30.73
CA GLY A 162 23.29 52.97 32.03
C GLY A 162 22.18 52.17 32.71
N VAL A 163 22.13 50.86 32.44
CA VAL A 163 22.28 49.77 33.42
C VAL A 163 22.68 48.54 32.62
N ARG A 164 23.87 47.97 32.85
CA ARG A 164 24.25 46.68 32.27
C ARG A 164 23.45 45.59 32.98
N PRO A 165 22.54 44.85 32.33
CA PRO A 165 21.84 43.75 32.99
C PRO A 165 22.84 42.63 33.31
N PRO A 166 22.62 41.83 34.37
CA PRO A 166 23.48 40.70 34.67
C PRO A 166 23.51 39.73 33.49
N LEU A 167 24.69 39.22 33.16
CA LEU A 167 24.89 38.19 32.13
C LEU A 167 24.22 36.89 32.57
N LEU A 168 22.91 36.76 32.31
CA LEU A 168 22.21 35.48 32.39
C LEU A 168 22.58 34.67 31.16
N LEU A 169 22.96 33.40 31.36
CA LEU A 169 23.28 32.50 30.27
C LEU A 169 22.00 32.14 29.49
N PRO A 170 22.08 31.85 28.17
CA PRO A 170 20.91 31.48 27.37
C PRO A 170 20.18 30.28 28.00
N GLY A 171 18.97 30.49 28.52
CA GLY A 171 18.13 29.44 29.11
C GLY A 171 17.70 29.64 30.58
N GLU A 172 18.10 30.72 31.24
CA GLU A 172 17.66 31.04 32.62
C GLU A 172 16.32 31.79 32.68
N GLU A 173 15.93 32.44 31.58
CA GLU A 173 14.74 33.29 31.44
C GLU A 173 13.41 32.52 31.59
N ASN A 174 13.44 31.21 31.32
CA ASN A 174 12.25 30.37 31.21
C ASN A 174 12.11 29.37 32.36
N ARG A 175 12.49 29.77 33.59
CA ARG A 175 12.36 28.90 34.78
C ARG A 175 10.91 28.50 35.06
N ALA A 176 9.95 29.38 34.77
CA ALA A 176 8.52 29.13 34.93
C ALA A 176 7.93 28.18 33.88
N LEU A 177 8.59 28.02 32.73
CA LEU A 177 8.17 27.15 31.62
C LEU A 177 8.85 25.78 31.65
N ARG A 178 9.74 25.52 32.62
CA ARG A 178 10.31 24.18 32.78
C ARG A 178 9.19 23.20 33.16
N PRO A 179 8.95 22.13 32.38
CA PRO A 179 7.99 21.11 32.76
C PRO A 179 8.42 20.54 34.12
N LYS A 180 7.52 20.61 35.12
CA LYS A 180 7.78 20.02 36.43
C LYS A 180 8.05 18.54 36.21
N ARG A 181 9.25 18.08 36.59
CA ARG A 181 9.67 16.67 36.52
C ARG A 181 8.54 15.84 37.10
N SER A 182 7.88 15.01 36.28
CA SER A 182 6.90 14.08 36.80
C SER A 182 7.63 13.18 37.80
N THR A 183 7.13 13.14 39.02
CA THR A 183 7.58 12.21 40.03
C THR A 183 7.33 10.81 39.46
N ILE A 184 8.37 10.15 38.94
CA ILE A 184 8.29 8.74 38.62
C ILE A 184 8.03 8.05 39.96
N LEU A 185 6.78 7.60 40.16
CA LEU A 185 6.45 6.64 41.20
C LEU A 185 7.28 5.40 40.90
N SER A 186 8.32 5.18 41.70
CA SER A 186 9.05 3.93 41.71
C SER A 186 8.09 2.84 42.17
N LEU A 187 7.51 2.11 41.21
CA LEU A 187 6.84 0.86 41.50
C LEU A 187 7.92 -0.13 41.93
N ARG A 188 8.12 -0.18 43.24
CA ARG A 188 8.92 -1.17 43.93
C ARG A 188 8.24 -2.51 43.71
N THR A 189 8.70 -3.28 42.73
CA THR A 189 8.34 -4.69 42.59
C THR A 189 8.80 -5.41 43.86
N LYS A 190 7.85 -5.69 44.74
CA LYS A 190 7.95 -6.78 45.71
C LYS A 190 7.09 -7.93 45.17
N TYR A 191 7.61 -9.14 45.41
CA TYR A 191 7.12 -10.46 45.04
C TYR A 191 7.60 -10.94 43.68
#